data_AF-A0A972NZB4-F1
#
_entry.id   AF-A0A972NZB4-F1
#
_cell.length_a   1.000
_cell.length_b   1.000
_cell.length_c   1.000
_cell.angle_alpha   90.00
_cell.angle_beta   90.00
_cell.angle_gamma   90.00
#
_symmetry.space_group_name_H-M   'P 1'
#
loop_
_entity.id
_entity.type
_entity.pdbx_description
1 polymer ?
#
loop_
_entity_poly.entity_id
_entity_poly.type
_entity_poly.pdbx_seq_one_letter_code
_entity_poly.pdbx_strand_id
1 'polypeptide(L)'
;MTNLVIAEHDAPKEAPLGGNASIKAATLNTIAAAQKIGGDIHVLVAGHNAQAAADAAAKIAGVSKVLLADAPQLAAGLAENVE
;
A
#
# COMPACT_ATOMS: atom_id res chain seq x y z
N MET A 1 -16.63 8.91 -8.67
CA MET A 1 -15.63 8.10 -9.40
C MET A 1 -14.48 7.87 -8.43
N THR A 2 -13.96 6.64 -8.37
CA THR A 2 -12.96 6.24 -7.39
C THR A 2 -11.77 5.62 -8.11
N ASN A 3 -10.57 6.11 -7.81
CA ASN A 3 -9.30 5.58 -8.27
C ASN A 3 -8.80 4.57 -7.24
N LEU A 4 -8.57 3.33 -7.64
CA LEU A 4 -7.91 2.33 -6.81
C LEU A 4 -6.41 2.31 -7.16
N VAL A 5 -5.57 2.57 -6.17
CA VAL A 5 -4.11 2.48 -6.26
C VAL A 5 -3.66 1.24 -5.49
N ILE A 6 -2.95 0.33 -6.16
CA ILE A 6 -2.28 -0.79 -5.49
C ILE A 6 -0.92 -0.28 -4.99
N ALA A 7 -0.70 -0.37 -3.69
CA ALA A 7 0.52 0.11 -3.06
C ALA A 7 1.63 -0.93 -3.16
N GLU A 8 2.79 -0.50 -3.64
CA GLU A 8 4.03 -1.22 -3.46
C GLU A 8 4.64 -0.83 -2.11
N HIS A 9 4.96 -1.83 -1.27
CA HIS A 9 5.60 -1.65 0.02
C HIS A 9 6.69 -2.70 0.27
N ASP A 10 7.58 -2.42 1.20
CA ASP A 10 8.57 -3.41 1.63
C ASP A 10 7.92 -4.48 2.52
N ALA A 11 8.30 -5.74 2.32
CA ALA A 11 7.97 -6.81 3.25
C ALA A 11 8.72 -6.59 4.58
N PRO A 12 8.12 -6.93 5.72
CA PRO A 12 8.88 -6.97 6.97
C PRO A 12 9.98 -8.02 6.81
N LYS A 13 11.23 -7.56 6.73
CA LYS A 13 12.39 -8.44 6.86
C LYS A 13 12.28 -9.10 8.23
N GLU A 14 12.59 -10.38 8.34
CA GLU A 14 12.81 -11.05 9.62
C GLU A 14 13.98 -10.38 10.35
N ALA A 15 13.72 -9.22 10.91
CA ALA A 15 14.67 -8.41 11.64
C ALA A 15 14.23 -8.49 13.10
N PRO A 16 15.13 -8.87 14.02
CA PRO A 16 14.82 -8.95 15.46
C PRO A 16 14.45 -7.59 16.09
N LEU A 17 14.39 -6.52 15.31
CA LEU A 17 14.00 -5.16 15.67
C LEU A 17 13.16 -4.59 14.52
N GLY A 18 11.87 -4.34 14.79
CA GLY A 18 10.81 -4.07 13.80
C GLY A 18 11.19 -3.14 12.65
N GLY A 19 11.38 -3.70 11.46
CA GLY A 19 11.49 -2.94 10.23
C GLY A 19 10.14 -2.34 9.84
N ASN A 20 10.09 -1.03 9.64
CA ASN A 20 8.89 -0.34 9.18
C ASN A 20 8.63 -0.72 7.71
N ALA A 21 7.59 -1.51 7.46
CA ALA A 21 7.07 -1.72 6.11
C ALA A 21 6.74 -0.34 5.51
N SER A 22 7.52 0.07 4.51
CA SER A 22 7.51 1.43 3.96
C SER A 22 6.84 1.44 2.59
N ILE A 23 6.04 2.48 2.32
CA ILE A 23 5.44 2.71 1.00
C ILE A 23 6.51 3.19 0.03
N LYS A 24 6.67 2.53 -1.11
CA LYS A 24 7.68 2.89 -2.11
C LYS A 24 7.30 4.14 -2.88
N ALA A 25 8.32 4.82 -3.42
CA ALA A 25 8.15 6.08 -4.17
C ALA A 25 7.23 5.94 -5.40
N ALA A 26 7.20 4.77 -6.04
CA ALA A 26 6.31 4.49 -7.16
C ALA A 26 4.83 4.72 -6.77
N THR A 27 4.42 4.24 -5.60
CA THR A 27 3.07 4.44 -5.04
C THR A 27 2.74 5.93 -4.87
N LEU A 28 3.70 6.74 -4.38
CA LEU A 28 3.50 8.18 -4.20
C LEU A 28 3.28 8.90 -5.55
N ASN A 29 4.04 8.52 -6.57
CA ASN A 29 3.88 9.05 -7.93
C ASN A 29 2.50 8.71 -8.50
N THR A 30 2.03 7.48 -8.29
CA THR A 30 0.70 7.02 -8.72
C THR A 30 -0.41 7.79 -8.01
N ILE A 31 -0.29 8.03 -6.70
CA ILE A 31 -1.26 8.84 -5.95
C ILE A 31 -1.27 10.29 -6.48
N ALA A 32 -0.11 10.88 -6.74
CA ALA A 32 -0.03 12.23 -7.31
C ALA A 32 -0.68 12.31 -8.72
N ALA A 33 -0.59 11.24 -9.52
CA ALA A 33 -1.31 11.14 -10.79
C ALA A 33 -2.83 11.02 -10.57
N ALA A 34 -3.27 10.16 -9.64
CA ALA A 34 -4.69 9.99 -9.31
C ALA A 34 -5.33 11.29 -8.80
N GLN A 35 -4.60 12.11 -8.03
CA GLN A 35 -5.06 13.44 -7.62
C GLN A 35 -5.36 14.36 -8.82
N LYS A 36 -4.55 14.29 -9.88
CA LYS A 36 -4.76 15.08 -11.10
C LYS A 36 -5.95 14.59 -11.93
N ILE A 37 -6.23 13.29 -11.89
CA ILE A 37 -7.43 12.69 -12.51
C ILE A 37 -8.68 13.15 -11.77
N GLY A 38 -8.59 13.28 -10.44
CA GLY A 38 -9.70 13.66 -9.57
C GLY A 38 -10.57 12.46 -9.17
N GLY A 39 -11.52 12.70 -8.26
CA GLY A 39 -12.28 11.64 -7.59
C GLY A 39 -11.59 11.10 -6.34
N ASP A 40 -12.23 10.15 -5.66
CA ASP A 40 -11.68 9.55 -4.44
C ASP A 40 -10.47 8.67 -4.76
N ILE A 41 -9.48 8.66 -3.86
CA ILE A 41 -8.31 7.80 -3.97
C ILE A 41 -8.38 6.76 -2.87
N HIS A 42 -8.58 5.50 -3.26
CA HIS A 42 -8.47 4.35 -2.37
C HIS A 42 -7.13 3.67 -2.60
N VAL A 43 -6.48 3.23 -1.52
CA VAL A 43 -5.19 2.53 -1.60
C VAL A 43 -5.37 1.11 -1.06
N LEU A 44 -4.98 0.10 -1.85
CA LEU A 44 -4.87 -1.29 -1.40
C LEU A 44 -3.43 -1.57 -0.96
N VAL A 45 -3.26 -2.01 0.29
CA VAL A 45 -2.00 -2.55 0.82
C VAL A 45 -2.20 -4.05 1.02
N ALA A 46 -1.49 -4.87 0.25
CA ALA A 46 -1.59 -6.33 0.29
C ALA A 46 -0.23 -6.93 0.67
N GLY A 47 -0.17 -7.68 1.76
CA GLY A 47 1.08 -8.25 2.26
C GLY A 47 0.89 -9.09 3.53
N HIS A 48 1.99 -9.43 4.20
CA HIS A 48 1.97 -10.08 5.51
C HIS A 48 2.56 -9.14 6.57
N ASN A 49 1.86 -8.96 7.70
CA ASN A 49 2.20 -7.98 8.73
C ASN A 49 2.33 -6.56 8.15
N ALA A 50 1.39 -6.18 7.28
CA ALA A 50 1.44 -4.97 6.46
C ALA A 50 0.74 -3.75 7.11
N GLN A 51 0.28 -3.87 8.37
CA GLN A 51 -0.40 -2.79 9.08
C GLN A 51 0.41 -1.49 9.10
N ALA A 52 1.72 -1.54 9.34
CA ALA A 52 2.57 -0.35 9.36
C ALA A 52 2.60 0.37 7.98
N ALA A 53 2.57 -0.38 6.88
CA ALA A 53 2.49 0.19 5.54
C ALA A 53 1.10 0.80 5.29
N ALA A 54 0.02 0.16 5.75
CA ALA A 54 -1.33 0.72 5.67
C ALA A 54 -1.46 2.03 6.45
N ASP A 55 -0.89 2.10 7.65
CA ASP A 55 -0.88 3.31 8.48
C ASP A 55 -0.08 4.44 7.83
N ALA A 56 1.02 4.09 7.13
CA ALA A 56 1.78 5.05 6.34
C ALA A 56 0.99 5.54 5.12
N ALA A 57 0.31 4.65 4.41
CA ALA A 57 -0.54 5.00 3.27
C ALA A 57 -1.70 5.93 3.66
N ALA A 58 -2.30 5.70 4.82
CA ALA A 58 -3.42 6.51 5.32
C ALA A 58 -3.03 7.97 5.62
N LYS A 59 -1.73 8.24 5.82
CA LYS A 59 -1.20 9.59 6.06
C LYS A 59 -0.87 10.35 4.78
N ILE A 60 -0.95 9.70 3.61
CA ILE A 60 -0.66 10.35 2.33
C ILE A 60 -1.81 11.29 1.98
N ALA A 61 -1.49 12.55 1.70
CA ALA A 61 -2.46 13.55 1.32
C ALA A 61 -3.30 13.09 0.10
N GLY A 62 -4.61 13.30 0.16
CA GLY A 62 -5.55 12.93 -0.89
C GLY A 62 -6.02 11.46 -0.88
N VAL A 63 -5.46 10.60 -0.02
CA VAL A 63 -6.01 9.24 0.19
C VAL A 63 -7.30 9.33 1.00
N SER A 64 -8.41 8.88 0.42
CA SER A 64 -9.74 8.86 1.05
C SER A 64 -9.97 7.59 1.89
N LYS A 65 -9.33 6.47 1.51
CA LYS A 65 -9.47 5.17 2.19
C LYS A 65 -8.26 4.28 1.97
N VAL A 66 -7.89 3.51 2.99
CA VAL A 66 -6.94 2.40 2.88
C VAL A 66 -7.67 1.07 3.08
N LEU A 67 -7.42 0.14 2.17
CA LEU A 67 -7.84 -1.25 2.24
C LEU A 67 -6.61 -2.07 2.58
N LEU A 68 -6.65 -2.82 3.68
CA LEU A 68 -5.57 -3.70 4.10
C LEU A 68 -5.98 -5.16 3.85
N ALA A 69 -5.20 -5.85 3.02
CA ALA A 69 -5.24 -7.29 2.87
C ALA A 69 -3.99 -7.88 3.53
N ASP A 70 -4.12 -8.28 4.80
CA ASP A 70 -3.03 -8.90 5.55
C ASP A 70 -3.21 -10.42 5.63
N ALA A 71 -2.33 -11.17 4.96
CA ALA A 71 -2.34 -12.63 5.01
C ALA A 71 -0.94 -13.22 4.74
N PRO A 72 -0.57 -14.36 5.36
CA PRO A 72 0.74 -14.99 5.16
C PRO A 72 1.07 -15.28 3.68
N GLN A 73 0.09 -15.71 2.88
CA GLN A 73 0.28 -16.01 1.46
C GLN A 73 0.58 -14.78 0.58
N LEU A 74 0.41 -13.56 1.12
CA LEU A 74 0.72 -12.31 0.43
C LEU A 74 2.16 -11.84 0.67
N ALA A 75 2.93 -12.54 1.52
CA ALA A 75 4.28 -12.12 1.90
C ALA A 75 5.25 -11.94 0.73
N ALA A 76 5.08 -12.71 -0.34
CA ALA A 76 5.98 -12.71 -1.50
C ALA A 76 5.60 -11.68 -2.58
N GLY A 77 4.45 -11.00 -2.47
CA GLY A 77 4.00 -10.03 -3.47
C GLY A 77 3.92 -10.60 -4.89
N LEU A 78 3.55 -11.88 -5.02
CA LEU A 78 3.39 -12.54 -6.32
C LEU A 78 2.24 -11.88 -7.09
N ALA A 79 2.45 -11.66 -8.39
CA ALA A 79 1.47 -10.99 -9.24
C ALA A 79 0.11 -11.70 -9.21
N GLU A 80 0.11 -13.04 -9.21
CA GLU A 80 -1.10 -13.87 -9.21
C GLU A 80 -1.96 -13.71 -7.95
N ASN A 81 -1.40 -13.17 -6.86
CA ASN A 81 -2.10 -12.99 -5.60
C ASN A 81 -2.66 -11.56 -5.42
N VAL A 82 -2.33 -10.65 -6.34
CA VAL A 82 -2.62 -9.21 -6.21
C VAL A 82 -3.30 -8.62 -7.46
N GLU A 83 -3.23 -9.29 -8.63
CA GLU A 83 -3.92 -8.88 -9.87
C GLU A 83 -5.37 -9.39 -9.99
#